data_AF-A0A968Q232-F1
#
_entry.id   AF-A0A968Q232-F1
#
_cell.length_a   1.000
_cell.length_b   1.000
_cell.length_c   1.000
_cell.angle_alpha   90.00
_cell.angle_beta   90.00
_cell.angle_gamma   90.00
#
_symmetry.space_group_name_H-M   'P 1'
#
loop_
_entity.id
_entity.type
_entity.pdbx_description
1 polymer ?
#
loop_
_entity_poly.entity_id
_entity_poly.type
_entity_poly.pdbx_seq_one_letter_code
_entity_poly.pdbx_strand_id
1 'polypeptide(L)'
;MTIAPNRVTTLTTVSHPLEPLTPEEITAAVTILRQEKSLGIQVRFATVTLNEPAKTVVLSFKPGMAIIREAFIILLDNATAQTYEAVVDLGEGVIRRWEHIPGVQPPIMLDEFAECEAAVKADPAFQAAIAKRGITDPDLVMVD
;
A
#
# COMPACT_ATOMS: atom_id res chain seq x y z
N MET A 1 -26.39 25.93 3.31
CA MET A 1 -25.49 25.27 2.34
C MET A 1 -24.22 26.09 2.26
N THR A 2 -23.22 25.73 3.07
CA THR A 2 -21.93 26.44 3.11
C THR A 2 -21.00 25.74 2.13
N ILE A 3 -20.70 26.39 1.01
CA ILE A 3 -19.75 25.90 0.03
C ILE A 3 -18.36 26.02 0.67
N ALA A 4 -17.70 24.89 0.91
CA ALA A 4 -16.33 24.87 1.41
C ALA A 4 -15.39 25.58 0.42
N PRO A 5 -14.39 26.34 0.89
CA PRO A 5 -13.47 27.04 -0.01
C PRO A 5 -12.67 26.04 -0.85
N ASN A 6 -12.60 26.33 -2.15
CA ASN A 6 -11.84 25.59 -3.14
C ASN A 6 -10.37 25.52 -2.69
N ARG A 7 -9.90 24.33 -2.29
CA ARG A 7 -8.49 24.09 -1.94
C ARG A 7 -7.68 24.34 -3.21
N VAL A 8 -6.86 25.39 -3.19
CA VAL A 8 -5.82 25.57 -4.20
C VAL A 8 -4.83 24.42 -3.99
N THR A 9 -4.87 23.42 -4.88
CA THR A 9 -3.89 22.33 -4.89
C THR A 9 -2.57 22.93 -5.36
N THR A 10 -1.72 23.36 -4.43
CA THR A 10 -0.32 23.63 -4.72
C THR A 10 0.31 22.32 -5.20
N LEU A 11 0.77 22.27 -6.45
CA LEU A 11 1.59 21.17 -6.93
C LEU A 11 2.83 21.11 -6.03
N THR A 12 2.95 20.05 -5.24
CA THR A 12 4.11 19.85 -4.36
C THR A 12 5.31 19.56 -5.24
N THR A 13 6.20 20.55 -5.44
CA THR A 13 7.41 20.35 -6.23
C THR A 13 8.44 19.63 -5.37
N VAL A 14 8.69 18.35 -5.68
CA VAL A 14 9.75 17.55 -5.07
C VAL A 14 11.10 18.26 -5.26
N SER A 15 11.81 18.53 -4.17
CA SER A 15 13.04 19.32 -4.19
C SER A 15 14.31 18.49 -4.01
N HIS A 16 14.16 17.27 -3.50
CA HIS A 16 15.26 16.33 -3.27
C HIS A 16 14.89 14.89 -3.68
N PRO A 17 15.82 14.11 -4.28
CA PRO A 17 15.55 12.75 -4.76
C PRO A 17 15.05 11.76 -3.70
N LEU A 18 15.38 11.99 -2.42
CA LEU A 18 14.97 11.15 -1.29
C LEU A 18 13.68 11.60 -0.59
N GLU A 19 12.99 12.62 -1.09
CA GLU A 19 11.69 12.96 -0.51
C GLU A 19 10.71 11.78 -0.69
N PRO A 20 9.87 11.48 0.31
CA PRO A 20 8.83 10.47 0.17
C PRO A 20 7.94 10.73 -1.04
N LEU A 21 7.22 9.71 -1.50
CA LEU A 21 6.23 9.91 -2.56
C LEU A 21 5.16 10.93 -2.13
N THR A 22 4.79 11.85 -3.01
CA THR A 22 3.63 12.71 -2.78
C THR A 22 2.34 11.90 -2.93
N PRO A 23 1.20 12.37 -2.39
CA PRO A 23 -0.10 11.72 -2.60
C PRO A 23 -0.45 11.54 -4.08
N GLU A 24 -0.07 12.50 -4.93
CA GLU A 24 -0.28 12.44 -6.38
C GLU A 24 0.59 11.37 -7.03
N GLU A 25 1.86 11.24 -6.61
CA GLU A 25 2.77 10.19 -7.07
C GLU A 25 2.27 8.79 -6.67
N ILE A 26 1.79 8.62 -5.43
CA ILE A 26 1.18 7.36 -4.96
C ILE A 26 -0.04 7.01 -5.83
N THR A 27 -0.93 7.98 -6.05
CA THR A 27 -2.13 7.80 -6.86
C THR A 27 -1.78 7.43 -8.30
N ALA A 28 -0.77 8.10 -8.89
CA ALA A 28 -0.29 7.82 -10.24
C ALA A 28 0.28 6.39 -10.35
N ALA A 29 1.15 5.99 -9.43
CA ALA A 29 1.77 4.66 -9.46
C ALA A 29 0.73 3.53 -9.38
N VAL A 30 -0.24 3.66 -8.47
CA VAL A 30 -1.36 2.70 -8.31
C VAL A 30 -2.21 2.66 -9.58
N THR A 31 -2.50 3.82 -10.16
CA THR A 31 -3.31 3.92 -11.39
C THR A 31 -2.62 3.23 -12.57
N ILE A 32 -1.33 3.49 -12.77
CA ILE A 32 -0.52 2.85 -13.83
C ILE A 32 -0.55 1.33 -13.68
N LEU A 33 -0.27 0.81 -12.48
CA LEU A 33 -0.29 -0.65 -12.25
C LEU A 33 -1.67 -1.26 -12.48
N ARG A 34 -2.73 -0.64 -11.95
CA ARG A 34 -4.10 -1.14 -12.14
C ARG A 34 -4.47 -1.22 -13.63
N GLN A 35 -4.11 -0.21 -14.42
CA GLN A 35 -4.40 -0.16 -15.84
C GLN A 35 -3.57 -1.16 -16.63
N GLU A 36 -2.25 -1.08 -16.55
CA GLU A 36 -1.36 -1.90 -17.38
C GLU A 36 -1.40 -3.40 -17.05
N LYS A 37 -1.68 -3.76 -15.80
CA LYS A 37 -1.80 -5.16 -15.36
C LYS A 37 -3.25 -5.63 -15.20
N SER A 38 -4.23 -4.78 -15.54
CA SER A 38 -5.66 -5.09 -15.42
C SER A 38 -6.04 -5.62 -14.01
N LEU A 39 -5.50 -4.99 -12.97
CA LEU A 39 -5.65 -5.46 -11.59
C LEU A 39 -7.08 -5.21 -11.08
N GLY A 40 -7.72 -6.27 -10.59
CA GLY A 40 -9.07 -6.21 -10.03
C GLY A 40 -9.15 -5.53 -8.67
N ILE A 41 -10.38 -5.42 -8.15
CA ILE A 41 -10.68 -4.82 -6.84
C ILE A 41 -10.09 -5.64 -5.67
N GLN A 42 -9.88 -6.95 -5.89
CA GLN A 42 -9.32 -7.88 -4.92
C GLN A 42 -7.81 -7.71 -4.68
N VAL A 43 -7.12 -6.93 -5.53
CA VAL A 43 -5.68 -6.68 -5.37
C VAL A 43 -5.49 -5.55 -4.36
N ARG A 44 -4.80 -5.88 -3.27
CA ARG A 44 -4.39 -4.97 -2.21
C ARG A 44 -2.96 -4.48 -2.44
N PHE A 45 -2.69 -3.24 -2.01
CA PHE A 45 -1.40 -2.58 -2.13
C PHE A 45 -0.80 -2.45 -0.73
N ALA A 46 -0.03 -3.45 -0.31
CA ALA A 46 0.54 -3.52 1.04
C ALA A 46 1.64 -2.47 1.27
N THR A 47 2.34 -2.06 0.22
CA THR A 47 3.36 -1.00 0.28
C THR A 47 3.37 -0.21 -1.01
N VAL A 48 3.41 1.10 -0.90
CA VAL A 48 3.71 2.03 -2.01
C VAL A 48 4.69 3.07 -1.46
N THR A 49 5.95 2.98 -1.87
CA THR A 49 7.02 3.84 -1.36
C THR A 49 7.94 4.28 -2.50
N LEU A 50 8.79 5.25 -2.22
CA LEU A 50 9.85 5.66 -3.14
C LEU A 50 10.76 4.46 -3.39
N ASN A 51 10.99 4.13 -4.67
CA ASN A 51 12.15 3.34 -5.04
C ASN A 51 13.36 4.27 -4.98
N GLU A 52 14.10 4.22 -3.86
CA GLU A 52 15.20 5.16 -3.62
C GLU A 52 16.22 5.12 -4.76
N PRO A 53 16.64 6.29 -5.29
CA PRO A 53 17.65 6.34 -6.33
C PRO A 53 18.97 5.72 -5.89
N ALA A 54 19.76 5.26 -6.85
CA ALA A 54 21.09 4.75 -6.57
C ALA A 54 21.92 5.76 -5.75
N LYS A 55 22.67 5.27 -4.78
CA LYS A 55 23.50 6.09 -3.87
C LYS A 55 24.35 7.13 -4.59
N THR A 56 24.90 6.78 -5.76
CA THR A 56 25.72 7.69 -6.58
C THR A 56 24.92 8.88 -7.13
N VAL A 57 23.65 8.67 -7.49
CA VAL A 57 22.73 9.73 -7.93
C VAL A 57 22.46 10.69 -6.77
N VAL A 58 22.17 10.15 -5.59
CA VAL A 58 21.92 10.95 -4.38
C VAL A 58 23.15 11.79 -4.01
N LEU A 59 24.34 11.17 -3.97
CA LEU A 59 25.58 11.87 -3.60
C LEU A 59 26.00 12.94 -4.62
N SER A 60 25.60 12.78 -5.89
CA SER A 60 25.94 13.72 -6.96
C SER A 60 24.86 14.80 -7.16
N PHE A 61 23.72 14.70 -6.47
CA PHE A 61 22.60 15.60 -6.64
C PHE A 61 22.95 17.03 -6.20
N LYS A 62 22.47 18.00 -6.98
CA LYS A 62 22.52 19.43 -6.69
C LYS A 62 21.15 20.03 -7.00
N PRO A 63 20.69 21.04 -6.24
CA PRO A 63 19.45 21.74 -6.55
C PRO A 63 19.40 22.19 -8.02
N GLY A 64 18.27 21.94 -8.69
CA GLY A 64 18.06 22.23 -10.11
C GLY A 64 18.42 21.09 -11.07
N MET A 65 19.04 20.00 -10.59
CA MET A 65 19.15 18.77 -11.38
C MET A 65 17.79 18.08 -11.50
N ALA A 66 17.57 17.39 -12.62
CA ALA A 66 16.37 16.58 -12.81
C ALA A 66 16.30 15.48 -11.75
N ILE A 67 15.10 15.25 -11.22
CA ILE A 67 14.81 14.20 -10.24
C ILE A 67 13.99 13.12 -10.95
N ILE A 68 14.56 11.93 -11.04
CA ILE A 68 13.84 10.74 -11.52
C ILE A 68 13.12 10.14 -10.32
N ARG A 69 11.83 9.83 -10.50
CA ARG A 69 10.95 9.34 -9.45
C ARG A 69 10.40 7.99 -9.86
N GLU A 70 10.70 6.99 -9.04
CA GLU A 70 10.17 5.64 -9.21
C GLU A 70 9.45 5.21 -7.93
N ALA A 71 8.36 4.48 -8.05
CA ALA A 71 7.64 3.90 -6.93
C ALA A 71 7.92 2.39 -6.85
N PHE A 72 8.35 1.91 -5.68
CA PHE A 72 8.41 0.49 -5.35
C PHE A 72 7.11 0.07 -4.65
N ILE A 73 6.52 -1.02 -5.13
CA ILE A 73 5.17 -1.43 -4.74
C ILE A 73 5.15 -2.93 -4.44
N ILE A 74 4.57 -3.29 -3.30
CA ILE A 74 4.27 -4.68 -2.91
C ILE A 74 2.76 -4.87 -2.95
N LEU A 75 2.30 -5.90 -3.68
CA LEU A 75 0.88 -6.20 -3.88
C LEU A 75 0.54 -7.60 -3.38
N LEU A 76 -0.70 -7.77 -2.92
CA LEU A 76 -1.33 -9.06 -2.63
C LEU A 76 -2.58 -9.22 -3.50
N ASP A 77 -2.65 -10.27 -4.30
CA ASP A 77 -3.90 -10.67 -4.93
C ASP A 77 -4.66 -11.63 -4.01
N ASN A 78 -5.71 -11.14 -3.35
CA ASN A 78 -6.51 -11.95 -2.43
C ASN A 78 -7.22 -13.14 -3.10
N ALA A 79 -7.45 -13.11 -4.42
CA ALA A 79 -8.09 -14.22 -5.11
C ALA A 79 -7.14 -15.42 -5.28
N THR A 80 -5.84 -15.15 -5.41
CA THR A 80 -4.82 -16.18 -5.67
C THR A 80 -3.84 -16.37 -4.51
N ALA A 81 -3.91 -15.51 -3.49
CA ALA A 81 -2.95 -15.40 -2.39
C ALA A 81 -1.49 -15.21 -2.87
N GLN A 82 -1.31 -14.57 -4.03
CA GLN A 82 0.01 -14.33 -4.63
C GLN A 82 0.53 -12.94 -4.32
N THR A 83 1.83 -12.86 -4.02
CA THR A 83 2.54 -11.59 -3.78
C THR A 83 3.30 -11.15 -5.02
N TYR A 84 3.21 -9.87 -5.35
CA TYR A 84 3.95 -9.26 -6.45
C TYR A 84 4.76 -8.07 -5.97
N GLU A 85 5.92 -7.87 -6.58
CA GLU A 85 6.72 -6.65 -6.49
C GLU A 85 6.71 -5.91 -7.82
N ALA A 86 6.64 -4.59 -7.76
CA ALA A 86 6.68 -3.74 -8.94
C ALA A 86 7.53 -2.49 -8.73
N VAL A 87 8.11 -2.00 -9.82
CA VAL A 87 8.73 -0.67 -9.90
C VAL A 87 8.06 0.10 -11.03
N VAL A 88 7.54 1.29 -10.71
CA VAL A 88 6.86 2.18 -11.66
C VAL A 88 7.67 3.45 -11.82
N ASP A 89 8.02 3.81 -13.04
CA ASP A 89 8.60 5.12 -13.38
C ASP A 89 7.48 6.16 -13.49
N LEU A 90 7.52 7.18 -12.63
CA LEU A 90 6.49 8.20 -12.54
C LEU A 90 6.67 9.33 -13.57
N GLY A 91 7.88 9.49 -14.11
CA GLY A 91 8.18 10.49 -15.13
C GLY A 91 7.73 10.03 -16.52
N GLU A 92 8.01 8.77 -16.85
CA GLU A 92 7.56 8.15 -18.10
C GLU A 92 6.16 7.53 -18.01
N GLY A 93 5.68 7.25 -16.80
CA GLY A 93 4.38 6.62 -16.58
C GLY A 93 4.34 5.16 -17.01
N VAL A 94 5.42 4.40 -16.78
CA VAL A 94 5.58 3.01 -17.25
C VAL A 94 6.05 2.07 -16.14
N ILE A 95 5.69 0.80 -16.24
CA ILE A 95 6.19 -0.25 -15.34
C ILE A 95 7.60 -0.68 -15.76
N ARG A 96 8.59 -0.48 -14.88
CA ARG A 96 9.99 -0.91 -15.08
C ARG A 96 10.23 -2.36 -14.63
N ARG A 97 9.55 -2.80 -13.58
CA ARG A 97 9.63 -4.17 -13.05
C ARG A 97 8.25 -4.65 -12.60
N TRP A 98 7.96 -5.91 -12.86
CA TRP A 98 6.78 -6.62 -12.38
C TRP A 98 7.15 -8.08 -12.16
N GLU A 99 7.07 -8.56 -10.93
CA GLU A 99 7.58 -9.88 -10.55
C GLU A 99 6.66 -10.54 -9.53
N HIS A 100 6.29 -11.80 -9.79
CA HIS A 100 5.65 -12.66 -8.79
C HIS A 100 6.72 -13.21 -7.85
N ILE A 101 6.51 -13.06 -6.55
CA ILE A 101 7.44 -13.54 -5.51
C ILE A 101 6.82 -14.79 -4.86
N PRO A 102 7.21 -16.02 -5.26
CA PRO A 102 6.58 -17.23 -4.76
C PRO A 102 7.00 -17.53 -3.32
N GLY A 103 6.06 -18.06 -2.53
CA GLY A 103 6.35 -18.59 -1.19
C GLY A 103 6.58 -17.52 -0.11
N VAL A 104 6.22 -16.27 -0.38
CA VAL A 104 6.24 -15.18 0.61
C VAL A 104 4.83 -14.66 0.87
N GLN A 105 4.68 -13.88 1.94
CA GLN A 105 3.50 -13.09 2.25
C GLN A 105 3.94 -11.65 2.50
N PRO A 106 3.14 -10.65 2.10
CA PRO A 106 3.45 -9.26 2.38
C PRO A 106 3.20 -8.92 3.85
N PRO A 107 3.59 -7.73 4.32
CA PRO A 107 3.19 -7.24 5.64
C PRO A 107 1.67 -7.24 5.79
N ILE A 108 1.19 -7.59 6.98
CA ILE A 108 -0.22 -7.50 7.34
C ILE A 108 -0.72 -6.06 7.21
N MET A 109 -1.85 -5.89 6.54
CA MET A 109 -2.51 -4.61 6.32
C MET A 109 -3.54 -4.33 7.43
N LEU A 110 -3.87 -3.05 7.62
CA LEU A 110 -4.74 -2.63 8.73
C LEU A 110 -6.16 -3.23 8.65
N ASP A 111 -6.69 -3.39 7.44
CA ASP A 111 -7.99 -4.02 7.22
C ASP A 111 -7.98 -5.52 7.53
N GLU A 112 -6.86 -6.20 7.35
CA GLU A 112 -6.70 -7.61 7.73
C GLU A 112 -6.78 -7.81 9.24
N PHE A 113 -6.31 -6.86 10.06
CA PHE A 113 -6.50 -6.93 11.52
C PHE A 113 -7.98 -6.90 11.90
N ALA A 114 -8.75 -5.99 11.30
CA ALA A 114 -10.18 -5.88 11.55
C ALA A 114 -10.95 -7.12 11.04
N GLU A 115 -10.58 -7.64 9.87
CA GLU A 115 -11.15 -8.87 9.30
C GLU A 115 -10.84 -10.09 10.17
N CYS A 116 -9.61 -10.19 10.69
CA CYS A 116 -9.18 -11.26 11.59
C CYS A 116 -9.96 -11.25 12.90
N GLU A 117 -10.06 -10.08 13.55
CA GLU A 117 -10.84 -9.92 14.79
C GLU A 117 -12.30 -10.32 14.58
N ALA A 118 -12.92 -9.84 13.50
CA ALA A 118 -14.30 -10.18 13.17
C ALA A 118 -14.48 -11.69 12.94
N ALA A 119 -13.55 -12.33 12.22
CA ALA A 119 -13.58 -13.76 11.95
C ALA A 119 -13.43 -14.60 13.23
N VAL A 120 -12.50 -14.22 14.12
CA VAL A 120 -12.29 -14.92 15.40
C VAL A 120 -13.50 -14.76 16.31
N LYS A 121 -14.08 -13.56 16.43
CA LYS A 121 -15.28 -13.33 17.24
C LYS A 121 -16.51 -14.08 16.72
N ALA A 122 -16.61 -14.28 15.41
CA ALA A 122 -17.69 -15.02 14.77
C ALA A 122 -17.52 -16.55 14.86
N ASP A 123 -16.32 -17.04 15.20
CA ASP A 123 -16.05 -18.49 15.23
C ASP A 123 -16.75 -19.19 16.40
N PRO A 124 -17.60 -20.20 16.15
CA PRO A 124 -18.31 -20.93 17.21
C PRO A 124 -17.38 -21.64 18.19
N ALA A 125 -16.20 -22.10 17.76
CA ALA A 125 -15.25 -22.76 18.65
C ALA A 125 -14.58 -21.76 19.60
N PHE A 126 -14.24 -20.57 19.12
CA PHE A 126 -13.78 -19.44 19.93
C PHE A 126 -14.83 -19.02 20.95
N GLN A 127 -16.07 -18.80 20.52
CA GLN A 127 -17.20 -18.46 21.40
C GLN A 127 -17.41 -19.52 22.50
N ALA A 128 -17.37 -20.81 22.14
CA ALA A 128 -17.48 -21.90 23.11
C ALA A 128 -16.27 -21.93 24.07
N ALA A 129 -15.07 -21.57 23.61
CA ALA A 129 -13.86 -21.53 24.43
C ALA A 129 -13.89 -20.38 25.45
N ILE A 130 -14.36 -19.19 25.07
CA ILE A 130 -14.47 -18.05 25.98
C ILE A 130 -15.66 -18.21 26.95
N ALA A 131 -16.74 -18.89 26.54
CA ALA A 131 -17.85 -19.22 27.43
C ALA A 131 -17.43 -20.13 28.60
N LYS A 132 -16.54 -21.10 28.36
CA LYS A 132 -15.93 -21.93 29.43
C LYS A 132 -15.13 -21.10 30.44
N ARG A 133 -14.76 -19.86 30.09
CA ARG A 133 -14.03 -18.90 30.92
C ARG A 133 -14.96 -17.82 31.52
N GLY A 134 -16.27 -17.99 31.39
CA GLY A 134 -17.28 -17.07 31.94
C GLY A 134 -17.50 -15.81 31.11
N ILE A 135 -16.95 -15.73 29.89
CA ILE A 135 -17.16 -14.61 28.97
C ILE A 135 -18.31 -14.97 28.04
N THR A 136 -19.44 -14.27 28.16
CA THR A 136 -20.66 -14.53 27.38
C THR A 136 -20.90 -13.53 26.26
N ASP A 137 -20.16 -12.42 26.26
CA ASP A 137 -20.24 -11.36 25.26
C ASP A 137 -18.90 -11.26 24.49
N PRO A 138 -18.84 -11.80 23.26
CA PRO A 138 -17.64 -11.73 22.42
C PRO A 138 -17.24 -10.32 22.02
N ASP A 139 -18.16 -9.35 22.02
CA ASP A 139 -17.87 -7.97 21.57
C ASP A 139 -16.97 -7.24 22.57
N LEU A 140 -16.93 -7.68 23.83
CA LEU A 140 -16.05 -7.17 24.88
C LEU A 140 -14.65 -7.78 24.86
N VAL A 141 -14.38 -8.72 23.95
CA VAL A 141 -13.07 -9.35 23.78
C VAL A 141 -12.25 -8.57 22.75
N MET A 142 -10.96 -8.43 22.97
CA MET A 142 -10.02 -7.88 21.99
C MET A 142 -9.22 -9.04 21.36
N VAL A 143 -9.03 -8.99 20.05
CA VAL A 143 -8.19 -9.95 19.31
C VAL A 143 -7.04 -9.16 18.71
N ASP A 144 -5.83 -9.42 19.21
CA ASP A 144 -4.58 -8.78 18.77
C ASP A 144 -3.74 -9.75 17.92
#